data_AF-A0A970EP61-F1
#
_entry.id   AF-A0A970EP61-F1
#
_cell.length_a   1.000
_cell.length_b   1.000
_cell.length_c   1.000
_cell.angle_alpha   90.00
_cell.angle_beta   90.00
_cell.angle_gamma   90.00
#
_symmetry.space_group_name_H-M   'P 1'
#
loop_
_entity.id
_entity.type
_entity.pdbx_description
1 polymer ?
#
loop_
_entity_poly.entity_id
_entity_poly.type
_entity_poly.pdbx_seq_one_letter_code
_entity_poly.pdbx_strand_id
1 'polypeptide(L)'
;MQEKLEVLSPDSTQVGRPCNLCAAPLAPGDEVVECPRCHKFHHADCWKAKGGCATTGCPQVAEAVVGEKPKGDGPPPPIPLWYFAVGGLVIVGLILLSVFWPKPPDPAMGRTKIVVMDVSFLEMHEALTPAVEEFNATSATTYIDLQLLPSVGLQQKLVVLIAAGDAPDIFGVEEDQFELLASQGSLLELGQTPEGEPIYGVQHPGRLAKLVIWGQTENPEIAREVLDFLLEHIPRVDLDKLRELQSQQNLPIFGF
;
A
#
# COMPACT_ATOMS: atom_id res chain seq x y z
N MET A 1 54.37 12.96 26.14
CA MET A 1 55.76 12.94 25.63
C MET A 1 55.70 13.38 24.19
N GLN A 2 56.48 14.39 23.81
CA GLN A 2 56.49 14.89 22.43
C GLN A 2 57.39 14.01 21.55
N GLU A 3 57.04 13.88 20.28
CA GLU A 3 57.86 13.20 19.28
C GLU A 3 59.17 13.98 19.06
N LYS A 4 60.29 13.25 18.96
CA LYS A 4 61.63 13.84 18.78
C LYS A 4 62.03 13.70 17.32
N LEU A 5 62.20 14.84 16.64
CA LEU A 5 62.82 14.91 15.31
C LEU A 5 64.33 15.02 15.49
N GLU A 6 65.08 14.12 14.87
CA GLU A 6 66.54 14.10 14.92
C GLU A 6 67.12 13.89 13.52
N VAL A 7 68.14 14.66 13.18
CA VAL A 7 68.95 14.45 11.97
C VAL A 7 70.07 13.48 12.34
N LEU A 8 70.11 12.32 11.67
CA LEU A 8 71.07 11.28 12.02
C LEU A 8 72.51 11.70 11.66
N SER A 9 73.39 11.74 12.64
CA SER A 9 74.84 11.86 12.38
C SER A 9 75.41 10.52 11.89
N PRO A 10 76.58 10.52 11.20
CA PRO A 10 77.22 9.29 10.74
C PRO A 10 77.51 8.26 11.84
N ASP A 11 77.72 8.73 13.07
CA ASP A 11 78.02 7.90 14.25
C ASP A 11 76.77 7.53 15.08
N SER A 12 75.56 7.87 14.60
CA SER A 12 74.34 7.64 15.36
C SER A 12 73.93 6.15 15.34
N THR A 13 73.57 5.61 16.51
CA THR A 13 73.16 4.20 16.72
C THR A 13 71.89 3.76 15.97
N GLN A 14 71.24 4.70 15.29
CA GLN A 14 69.98 4.56 14.58
C GLN A 14 70.21 4.33 13.07
N VAL A 15 71.40 4.66 12.55
CA VAL A 15 71.78 4.38 11.16
C VAL A 15 71.71 2.88 10.89
N GLY A 16 71.12 2.52 9.76
CA GLY A 16 70.90 1.14 9.32
C GLY A 16 69.65 0.46 9.87
N ARG A 17 68.94 1.06 10.84
CA ARG A 17 67.64 0.53 11.30
C ARG A 17 66.56 0.74 10.24
N PRO A 18 65.58 -0.17 10.08
CA PRO A 18 64.52 0.02 9.10
C PRO A 18 63.48 1.04 9.57
N CYS A 19 63.05 1.93 8.68
CA CYS A 19 61.87 2.76 8.88
C CYS A 19 60.63 1.88 9.00
N ASN A 20 59.83 2.07 10.03
CA ASN A 20 58.68 1.21 10.32
C ASN A 20 57.45 1.48 9.40
N LEU A 21 57.57 2.37 8.41
CA LEU A 21 56.59 2.51 7.32
C LEU A 21 57.09 1.89 6.01
N CYS A 22 58.21 2.37 5.48
CA CYS A 22 58.70 1.98 4.15
C CYS A 22 59.72 0.83 4.17
N ALA A 23 60.13 0.37 5.35
CA ALA A 23 61.14 -0.68 5.57
C ALA A 23 62.56 -0.37 5.05
N ALA A 24 62.80 0.79 4.43
CA ALA A 24 64.14 1.22 4.02
C ALA A 24 65.03 1.55 5.23
N PRO A 25 66.34 1.26 5.17
CA PRO A 25 67.27 1.58 6.24
C PRO A 25 67.46 3.09 6.37
N LEU A 26 67.53 3.58 7.60
CA LEU A 26 67.83 4.98 7.92
C LEU A 26 69.31 5.27 7.61
N ALA A 27 69.59 6.34 6.86
CA ALA A 27 70.94 6.73 6.47
C ALA A 27 71.45 7.95 7.28
N PRO A 28 72.76 8.18 7.34
CA PRO A 28 73.31 9.43 7.84
C PRO A 28 72.75 10.63 7.07
N GLY A 29 72.31 11.66 7.78
CA GLY A 29 71.69 12.85 7.21
C GLY A 29 70.16 12.78 7.11
N ASP A 30 69.54 11.62 7.32
CA ASP A 30 68.09 11.51 7.31
C ASP A 30 67.45 12.19 8.52
N GLU A 31 66.34 12.88 8.28
CA GLU A 31 65.44 13.33 9.34
C GLU A 31 64.57 12.15 9.81
N VAL A 32 64.70 11.80 11.09
CA VAL A 32 64.04 10.65 11.69
C VAL A 32 63.20 11.08 12.87
N VAL A 33 62.00 10.50 12.96
CA VAL A 33 61.08 10.66 14.08
C VAL A 33 61.03 9.36 14.87
N GLU A 34 61.30 9.45 16.16
CA GLU A 34 61.04 8.36 17.12
C GLU A 34 59.62 8.51 17.69
N CYS A 35 58.84 7.44 17.60
CA CYS A 35 57.51 7.40 18.20
C CYS A 35 57.62 7.44 19.74
N PRO A 36 57.01 8.42 20.44
CA PRO A 36 57.10 8.54 21.90
C PRO A 36 56.40 7.42 22.66
N ARG A 37 55.63 6.55 21.97
CA ARG A 37 54.85 5.48 22.58
C ARG A 37 55.46 4.09 22.39
N CYS A 38 55.90 3.77 21.17
CA CYS A 38 56.44 2.44 20.87
C CYS A 38 57.93 2.45 20.50
N HIS A 39 58.58 3.63 20.50
CA HIS A 39 60.01 3.81 20.24
C HIS A 39 60.49 3.24 18.89
N LYS A 40 59.57 3.10 17.93
CA LYS A 40 59.88 2.76 16.55
C LYS A 40 60.28 4.03 15.79
N PHE A 41 61.21 3.86 14.85
CA PHE A 41 61.77 4.94 14.05
C PHE A 41 61.09 5.00 12.68
N HIS A 42 60.88 6.23 12.22
CA HIS A 42 60.29 6.53 10.92
C HIS A 42 61.09 7.66 10.27
N HIS A 43 61.26 7.64 8.94
CA HIS A 43 61.63 8.88 8.24
C HIS A 43 60.58 9.96 8.53
N ALA A 44 61.00 11.21 8.65
CA ALA A 44 60.09 12.33 8.91
C ALA A 44 58.98 12.41 7.86
N ASP A 45 59.31 12.18 6.59
CA ASP A 45 58.31 12.20 5.50
C ASP A 45 57.34 11.02 5.57
N CYS A 46 57.82 9.85 5.98
CA CYS A 46 56.97 8.68 6.23
C CYS A 46 56.00 8.92 7.39
N TRP A 47 56.48 9.56 8.46
CA TRP A 47 55.68 9.95 9.61
C TRP A 47 54.58 10.95 9.22
N LYS A 48 54.95 12.00 8.47
CA LYS A 48 54.04 13.02 7.94
C LYS A 48 52.98 12.42 7.02
N ALA A 49 53.39 11.59 6.06
CA ALA A 49 52.51 11.02 5.05
C ALA A 49 51.46 10.07 5.66
N LYS A 50 51.81 9.30 6.69
CA LYS A 50 50.84 8.46 7.41
C LYS A 50 50.01 9.26 8.42
N GLY A 51 50.51 10.40 8.88
CA GLY A 51 49.90 11.18 9.97
C GLY A 51 50.19 10.62 11.37
N GLY A 52 51.32 9.93 11.55
CA GLY A 52 51.74 9.36 12.84
C GLY A 52 52.49 8.03 12.74
N CYS A 53 52.48 7.26 13.83
CA CYS A 53 53.21 6.00 13.92
C CYS A 53 52.65 4.94 12.96
N ALA A 54 53.54 4.26 12.25
CA ALA A 54 53.15 3.22 11.31
C ALA A 54 52.93 1.83 11.90
N THR A 55 53.21 1.63 13.18
CA THR A 55 53.04 0.35 13.86
C THR A 55 51.56 0.00 14.02
N THR A 56 51.18 -1.20 13.58
CA THR A 56 49.83 -1.74 13.79
C THR A 56 49.45 -1.70 15.27
N GLY A 57 48.33 -1.05 15.60
CA GLY A 57 47.83 -0.94 16.96
C GLY A 57 48.46 0.17 17.82
N CYS A 58 49.41 0.96 17.30
CA CYS A 58 49.90 2.15 17.98
C CYS A 58 48.99 3.35 17.63
N PRO A 59 48.27 3.95 18.59
CA PRO A 59 47.37 5.07 18.32
C PRO A 59 48.10 6.42 18.29
N GLN A 60 49.44 6.43 18.24
CA GLN A 60 50.20 7.67 18.21
C GLN A 60 50.01 8.37 16.86
N VAL A 61 49.41 9.55 16.89
CA VAL A 61 49.29 10.48 15.77
C VAL A 61 50.45 11.46 15.76
N ALA A 62 50.75 12.02 14.57
CA ALA A 62 51.72 13.10 14.43
C ALA A 62 51.16 14.38 15.07
N GLU A 63 51.87 14.94 16.06
CA GLU A 63 51.45 16.19 16.73
C GLU A 63 52.40 17.35 16.44
N ALA A 64 53.71 17.11 16.31
CA ALA A 64 54.72 18.16 16.11
C ALA A 64 55.27 18.20 14.67
N VAL A 65 55.30 17.06 14.00
CA VAL A 65 55.82 16.82 12.65
C VAL A 65 54.65 16.40 11.76
N VAL A 66 53.71 17.34 11.55
CA VAL A 66 52.45 17.11 10.83
C VAL A 66 52.62 17.37 9.33
N GLY A 67 52.21 16.42 8.49
CA GLY A 67 52.14 16.59 7.03
C GLY A 67 50.82 17.22 6.57
N GLU A 68 50.70 17.53 5.28
CA GLU A 68 49.42 17.99 4.71
C GLU A 68 48.34 16.89 4.84
N LYS A 69 47.16 17.26 5.34
CA LYS A 69 46.05 16.32 5.53
C LYS A 69 45.54 15.86 4.15
N PRO A 70 45.49 14.54 3.87
CA PRO A 70 44.98 14.04 2.60
C PRO A 70 43.50 14.41 2.43
N LYS A 71 43.10 14.81 1.21
CA LYS A 71 41.69 15.02 0.83
C LYS A 71 41.02 13.64 0.74
N GLY A 72 40.33 13.21 1.79
CA GLY A 72 39.64 11.93 1.85
C GLY A 72 38.31 12.00 2.63
N ASP A 73 37.44 11.05 2.31
CA ASP A 73 36.00 10.94 2.57
C ASP A 73 35.59 11.04 4.06
N GLY A 74 35.63 12.26 4.60
CA GLY A 74 34.97 12.58 5.86
C GLY A 74 33.45 12.33 5.76
N PRO A 75 32.75 12.21 6.89
CA PRO A 75 31.30 12.08 6.90
C PRO A 75 30.67 13.18 6.03
N PRO A 76 29.62 12.86 5.26
CA PRO A 76 28.99 13.84 4.39
C PRO A 76 28.60 15.07 5.22
N PRO A 77 28.73 16.29 4.65
CA PRO A 77 28.36 17.50 5.35
C PRO A 77 26.90 17.39 5.82
N PRO A 78 26.57 17.90 7.03
CA PRO A 78 25.20 17.86 7.51
C PRO A 78 24.29 18.58 6.50
N ILE A 79 23.23 17.90 6.09
CA ILE A 79 22.22 18.49 5.22
C ILE A 79 21.62 19.72 5.91
N PRO A 80 21.59 20.88 5.25
CA PRO A 80 21.13 22.11 5.89
C PRO A 80 19.60 22.06 6.10
N LEU A 81 19.14 22.66 7.22
CA LEU A 81 17.74 22.58 7.66
C LEU A 81 16.70 23.03 6.61
N TRP A 82 17.09 23.90 5.67
CA TRP A 82 16.17 24.38 4.63
C TRP A 82 15.69 23.26 3.70
N TYR A 83 16.44 22.17 3.50
CA TYR A 83 15.98 21.02 2.72
C TYR A 83 14.75 20.36 3.35
N PHE A 84 14.71 20.27 4.68
CA PHE A 84 13.55 19.73 5.39
C PHE A 84 12.35 20.67 5.31
N ALA A 85 12.58 21.99 5.36
CA ALA A 85 11.52 22.98 5.18
C ALA A 85 10.91 22.91 3.77
N VAL A 86 11.76 22.78 2.73
CA VAL A 86 11.31 22.59 1.35
C VAL A 86 10.56 21.26 1.18
N GLY A 87 11.10 20.17 1.74
CA GLY A 87 10.44 18.86 1.71
C GLY A 87 9.06 18.89 2.37
N GLY A 88 8.95 19.53 3.54
CA GLY A 88 7.68 19.72 4.23
C GLY A 88 6.69 20.54 3.40
N LEU A 89 7.14 21.64 2.78
CA LEU A 89 6.29 22.46 1.91
C LEU A 89 5.76 21.69 0.70
N VAL A 90 6.59 20.84 0.08
CA VAL A 90 6.16 19.98 -1.05
C VAL A 90 5.08 19.00 -0.59
N ILE A 91 5.26 18.34 0.55
CA ILE A 91 4.27 17.39 1.08
C ILE A 91 2.95 18.09 1.39
N VAL A 92 3.00 19.24 2.06
CA VAL A 92 1.80 20.05 2.35
C VAL A 92 1.13 20.49 1.04
N GLY A 93 1.91 20.93 0.06
CA GLY A 93 1.40 21.27 -1.28
C GLY A 93 0.68 20.10 -1.95
N LEU A 94 1.23 18.88 -1.88
CA LEU A 94 0.59 17.68 -2.42
C LEU A 94 -0.70 17.30 -1.68
N ILE A 95 -0.73 17.43 -0.35
CA ILE A 95 -1.93 17.17 0.44
C ILE A 95 -3.02 18.19 0.10
N LEU A 96 -2.68 19.47 0.07
CA LEU A 96 -3.62 20.53 -0.31
C LEU A 96 -4.12 20.30 -1.74
N LEU A 97 -3.22 19.98 -2.67
CA LEU A 97 -3.58 19.66 -4.04
C LEU A 97 -4.52 18.44 -4.10
N SER A 98 -4.32 17.41 -3.29
CA SER A 98 -5.22 16.25 -3.22
C SER A 98 -6.60 16.58 -2.61
N VAL A 99 -6.67 17.46 -1.62
CA VAL A 99 -7.92 17.85 -0.95
C VAL A 99 -8.74 18.81 -1.81
N PHE A 100 -8.07 19.72 -2.50
CA PHE A 100 -8.69 20.77 -3.32
C PHE A 100 -8.77 20.41 -4.81
N TRP A 101 -8.28 19.23 -5.23
CA TRP A 101 -8.52 18.75 -6.59
C TRP A 101 -10.03 18.59 -6.79
N PRO A 102 -10.62 19.12 -7.87
CA PRO A 102 -12.04 18.96 -8.13
C PRO A 102 -12.36 17.47 -8.16
N LYS A 103 -13.28 17.04 -7.29
CA LYS A 103 -13.81 15.68 -7.35
C LYS A 103 -14.35 15.45 -8.76
N PRO A 104 -14.17 14.24 -9.34
CA PRO A 104 -14.79 13.93 -10.63
C PRO A 104 -16.28 14.29 -10.56
N PRO A 105 -16.85 14.84 -11.65
CA PRO A 105 -18.26 15.20 -11.68
C PRO A 105 -19.09 13.97 -11.30
N ASP A 106 -20.03 14.16 -10.37
CA ASP A 106 -20.94 13.10 -9.93
C ASP A 106 -21.64 12.51 -11.17
N PRO A 107 -21.49 11.20 -11.46
CA PRO A 107 -22.08 10.61 -12.65
C PRO A 107 -23.61 10.68 -12.68
N ALA A 108 -24.26 10.85 -11.53
CA ALA A 108 -25.70 11.07 -11.47
C ALA A 108 -26.09 12.46 -12.00
N MET A 109 -25.20 13.46 -12.02
CA MET A 109 -25.46 14.83 -12.49
C MET A 109 -26.73 15.47 -11.89
N GLY A 110 -27.01 15.18 -10.61
CA GLY A 110 -28.21 15.66 -9.91
C GLY A 110 -29.47 14.80 -10.07
N ARG A 111 -29.38 13.67 -10.78
CA ARG A 111 -30.42 12.62 -10.82
C ARG A 111 -30.44 11.83 -9.52
N THR A 112 -31.56 11.19 -9.21
CA THR A 112 -31.66 10.23 -8.11
C THR A 112 -30.77 9.03 -8.41
N LYS A 113 -29.77 8.82 -7.57
CA LYS A 113 -28.85 7.69 -7.68
C LYS A 113 -29.43 6.47 -6.96
N ILE A 114 -29.51 5.34 -7.65
CA ILE A 114 -29.87 4.03 -7.08
C ILE A 114 -28.65 3.11 -7.21
N VAL A 115 -28.14 2.63 -6.09
CA VAL A 115 -26.98 1.74 -6.03
C VAL A 115 -27.44 0.29 -6.07
N VAL A 116 -26.95 -0.45 -7.07
CA VAL A 116 -27.29 -1.87 -7.29
C VAL A 116 -26.03 -2.71 -7.15
N MET A 117 -26.06 -3.70 -6.26
CA MET A 117 -24.93 -4.61 -6.05
C MET A 117 -25.32 -6.08 -6.27
N ASP A 118 -24.67 -6.74 -7.22
CA ASP A 118 -24.95 -8.15 -7.50
C ASP A 118 -23.70 -8.92 -7.92
N VAL A 119 -23.84 -10.23 -8.09
CA VAL A 119 -22.75 -11.12 -8.48
C VAL A 119 -22.44 -10.95 -9.97
N SER A 120 -21.14 -10.81 -10.28
CA SER A 120 -20.63 -10.78 -11.63
C SER A 120 -20.39 -12.20 -12.16
N PHE A 121 -21.02 -12.51 -13.28
CA PHE A 121 -20.68 -13.60 -14.19
C PHE A 121 -20.84 -13.11 -15.63
N LEU A 122 -20.29 -13.83 -16.61
CA LEU A 122 -20.13 -13.32 -17.97
C LEU A 122 -21.48 -12.91 -18.58
N GLU A 123 -22.47 -13.79 -18.54
CA GLU A 123 -23.78 -13.56 -19.11
C GLU A 123 -24.51 -12.40 -18.42
N MET A 124 -24.31 -12.22 -17.11
CA MET A 124 -24.85 -11.09 -16.36
C MET A 124 -24.22 -9.77 -16.82
N HIS A 125 -22.89 -9.76 -16.97
CA HIS A 125 -22.17 -8.56 -17.36
C HIS A 125 -22.53 -8.12 -18.78
N GLU A 126 -22.65 -9.08 -19.70
CA GLU A 126 -23.05 -8.84 -21.10
C GLU A 126 -24.50 -8.36 -21.23
N ALA A 127 -25.40 -8.80 -20.34
CA ALA A 127 -26.80 -8.38 -20.36
C ALA A 127 -27.06 -7.05 -19.65
N LEU A 128 -26.61 -6.92 -18.38
CA LEU A 128 -26.99 -5.78 -17.54
C LEU A 128 -26.18 -4.52 -17.82
N THR A 129 -24.89 -4.64 -18.11
CA THR A 129 -24.04 -3.45 -18.31
C THR A 129 -24.54 -2.57 -19.46
N PRO A 130 -24.74 -3.08 -20.69
CA PRO A 130 -25.24 -2.25 -21.79
C PRO A 130 -26.68 -1.76 -21.53
N ALA A 131 -27.54 -2.58 -20.91
CA ALA A 131 -28.91 -2.18 -20.59
C ALA A 131 -28.94 -1.02 -19.58
N VAL A 132 -28.11 -1.06 -18.54
CA VAL A 132 -27.97 0.01 -17.55
C VAL A 132 -27.34 1.25 -18.16
N GLU A 133 -26.35 1.10 -19.04
CA GLU A 133 -25.76 2.23 -19.77
C GLU A 133 -26.80 2.94 -20.66
N GLU A 134 -27.63 2.18 -21.38
CA GLU A 134 -28.73 2.72 -22.19
C GLU A 134 -29.80 3.39 -21.32
N PHE A 135 -30.19 2.76 -20.21
CA PHE A 135 -31.10 3.37 -19.23
C PHE A 135 -30.52 4.69 -18.70
N ASN A 136 -29.25 4.71 -18.32
CA ASN A 136 -28.58 5.90 -17.79
C ASN A 136 -28.38 6.98 -18.85
N ALA A 137 -28.31 6.65 -20.14
CA ALA A 137 -28.22 7.63 -21.21
C ALA A 137 -29.58 8.29 -21.52
N THR A 138 -30.68 7.58 -21.28
CA THR A 138 -32.04 8.01 -21.63
C THR A 138 -32.83 8.58 -20.44
N SER A 139 -32.53 8.12 -19.22
CA SER A 139 -33.23 8.54 -18.01
C SER A 139 -32.83 9.95 -17.58
N ALA A 140 -33.84 10.82 -17.49
CA ALA A 140 -33.69 12.19 -17.03
C ALA A 140 -33.69 12.35 -15.51
N THR A 141 -34.21 11.35 -14.79
CA THR A 141 -34.49 11.44 -13.34
C THR A 141 -33.66 10.48 -12.50
N THR A 142 -33.28 9.33 -13.07
CA THR A 142 -32.69 8.22 -12.32
C THR A 142 -31.34 7.85 -12.92
N TYR A 143 -30.39 7.54 -12.04
CA TYR A 143 -29.09 7.01 -12.42
C TYR A 143 -28.83 5.72 -11.63
N ILE A 144 -28.62 4.62 -12.34
CA ILE A 144 -28.31 3.31 -11.77
C ILE A 144 -26.79 3.18 -11.67
N ASP A 145 -26.27 3.07 -10.44
CA ASP A 145 -24.88 2.71 -10.16
C ASP A 145 -24.80 1.20 -9.99
N LEU A 146 -24.58 0.50 -11.10
CA LEU A 146 -24.47 -0.96 -11.14
C LEU A 146 -23.07 -1.42 -10.77
N GLN A 147 -22.98 -2.25 -9.73
CA GLN A 147 -21.74 -2.80 -9.22
C GLN A 147 -21.81 -4.33 -9.21
N LEU A 148 -21.28 -4.94 -10.26
CA LEU A 148 -21.15 -6.39 -10.37
C LEU A 148 -19.82 -6.84 -9.77
N LEU A 149 -19.88 -7.75 -8.80
CA LEU A 149 -18.71 -8.20 -8.02
C LEU A 149 -18.62 -9.72 -8.00
N PRO A 150 -17.43 -10.33 -7.93
CA PRO A 150 -17.31 -11.76 -7.62
C PRO A 150 -18.03 -12.07 -6.29
N SER A 151 -18.60 -13.28 -6.15
CA SER A 151 -19.45 -13.65 -5.01
C SER A 151 -18.86 -13.32 -3.63
N VAL A 152 -17.60 -13.69 -3.39
CA VAL A 152 -16.89 -13.41 -2.14
C VAL A 152 -16.71 -11.90 -1.92
N GLY A 153 -16.39 -11.16 -2.99
CA GLY A 153 -16.22 -9.71 -2.93
C GLY A 153 -17.54 -8.98 -2.66
N LEU A 154 -18.65 -9.47 -3.20
CA LEU A 154 -19.99 -8.95 -2.93
C LEU A 154 -20.33 -9.05 -1.44
N GLN A 155 -20.22 -10.26 -0.86
CA GLN A 155 -20.56 -10.51 0.54
C GLN A 155 -19.73 -9.65 1.50
N GLN A 156 -18.41 -9.59 1.30
CA GLN A 156 -17.53 -8.76 2.12
C GLN A 156 -17.91 -7.28 2.06
N LYS A 157 -18.19 -6.77 0.85
CA LYS A 157 -18.54 -5.36 0.67
C LYS A 157 -19.91 -5.03 1.27
N LEU A 158 -20.91 -5.90 1.09
CA LEU A 158 -22.25 -5.72 1.68
C LEU A 158 -22.18 -5.62 3.20
N VAL A 159 -21.46 -6.53 3.86
CA VAL A 159 -21.30 -6.50 5.33
C VAL A 159 -20.67 -5.19 5.80
N VAL A 160 -19.63 -4.71 5.13
CA VAL A 160 -18.95 -3.45 5.48
C VAL A 160 -19.88 -2.26 5.30
N LEU A 161 -20.58 -2.18 4.16
CA LEU A 161 -21.48 -1.06 3.85
C LEU A 161 -22.68 -1.02 4.79
N ILE A 162 -23.32 -2.16 5.06
CA ILE A 162 -24.44 -2.24 6.01
C ILE A 162 -23.98 -1.83 7.41
N ALA A 163 -22.82 -2.30 7.86
CA ALA A 163 -22.27 -1.93 9.18
C ALA A 163 -21.94 -0.42 9.29
N ALA A 164 -21.59 0.22 8.18
CA ALA A 164 -21.34 1.66 8.11
C ALA A 164 -22.63 2.50 8.01
N GLY A 165 -23.79 1.87 7.79
CA GLY A 165 -25.05 2.58 7.51
C GLY A 165 -25.18 3.04 6.05
N ASP A 166 -24.30 2.59 5.17
CA ASP A 166 -24.21 2.97 3.75
C ASP A 166 -24.63 1.80 2.83
N ALA A 167 -25.63 1.01 3.24
CA ALA A 167 -26.10 -0.14 2.46
C ALA A 167 -26.56 0.27 1.05
N PRO A 168 -26.31 -0.54 0.00
CA PRO A 168 -26.83 -0.27 -1.34
C PRO A 168 -28.37 -0.39 -1.35
N ASP A 169 -29.01 0.34 -2.27
CA ASP A 169 -30.48 0.34 -2.39
C ASP A 169 -31.02 -1.03 -2.78
N ILE A 170 -30.37 -1.69 -3.74
CA ILE A 170 -30.75 -3.01 -4.25
C ILE A 170 -29.55 -3.92 -4.22
N PHE A 171 -29.72 -5.13 -3.71
CA PHE A 171 -28.63 -6.09 -3.72
C PHE A 171 -29.10 -7.54 -3.75
N GLY A 172 -28.23 -8.41 -4.27
CA GLY A 172 -28.47 -9.84 -4.34
C GLY A 172 -27.86 -10.58 -3.14
N VAL A 173 -28.66 -11.37 -2.43
CA VAL A 173 -28.26 -12.15 -1.24
C VAL A 173 -28.57 -13.64 -1.40
N GLU A 174 -27.77 -14.49 -0.78
CA GLU A 174 -28.06 -15.92 -0.67
C GLU A 174 -29.22 -16.17 0.32
N GLU A 175 -29.80 -17.37 0.30
CA GLU A 175 -31.02 -17.68 1.06
C GLU A 175 -30.82 -17.52 2.58
N ASP A 176 -29.67 -17.93 3.11
CA ASP A 176 -29.33 -17.83 4.53
C ASP A 176 -29.23 -16.36 5.00
N GLN A 177 -28.61 -15.51 4.17
CA GLN A 177 -28.50 -14.08 4.42
C GLN A 177 -29.84 -13.38 4.28
N PHE A 178 -30.67 -13.81 3.32
CA PHE A 178 -32.02 -13.31 3.15
C PHE A 178 -32.87 -13.54 4.41
N GLU A 179 -32.90 -14.77 4.93
CA GLU A 179 -33.65 -15.11 6.14
C GLU A 179 -33.22 -14.24 7.33
N LEU A 180 -31.92 -14.04 7.50
CA LEU A 180 -31.38 -13.19 8.56
C LEU A 180 -31.86 -11.74 8.44
N LEU A 181 -31.68 -11.12 7.26
CA LEU A 181 -32.04 -9.71 7.04
C LEU A 181 -33.55 -9.47 7.12
N ALA A 182 -34.35 -10.42 6.59
CA ALA A 182 -35.80 -10.37 6.68
C ALA A 182 -36.26 -10.47 8.15
N SER A 183 -35.69 -11.40 8.93
CA SER A 183 -36.04 -11.56 10.36
C SER A 183 -35.70 -10.33 11.21
N GLN A 184 -34.71 -9.54 10.79
CA GLN A 184 -34.29 -8.30 11.44
C GLN A 184 -35.11 -7.08 10.98
N GLY A 185 -36.05 -7.24 10.05
CA GLY A 185 -36.82 -6.13 9.47
C GLY A 185 -35.95 -5.13 8.71
N SER A 186 -34.81 -5.58 8.18
CA SER A 186 -33.84 -4.72 7.48
C SER A 186 -34.16 -4.52 6.00
N LEU A 187 -35.16 -5.23 5.47
CA LEU A 187 -35.53 -5.23 4.06
C LEU A 187 -36.86 -4.49 3.86
N LEU A 188 -37.00 -3.84 2.70
CA LEU A 188 -38.24 -3.20 2.29
C LEU A 188 -39.27 -4.27 1.92
N GLU A 189 -40.50 -4.14 2.43
CA GLU A 189 -41.63 -4.95 1.97
C GLU A 189 -41.95 -4.59 0.52
N LEU A 190 -41.92 -5.57 -0.38
CA LEU A 190 -42.19 -5.41 -1.82
C LEU A 190 -43.66 -5.63 -2.16
N GLY A 191 -44.37 -6.37 -1.31
CA GLY A 191 -45.78 -6.70 -1.49
C GLY A 191 -46.21 -7.77 -0.49
N GLN A 192 -47.36 -8.37 -0.74
CA GLN A 192 -47.94 -9.43 0.11
C GLN A 192 -48.37 -10.61 -0.75
N THR A 193 -48.28 -11.82 -0.19
CA THR A 193 -48.84 -13.03 -0.79
C THR A 193 -50.38 -12.96 -0.80
N PRO A 194 -51.07 -13.82 -1.58
CA PRO A 194 -52.53 -13.95 -1.51
C PRO A 194 -53.06 -14.23 -0.09
N GLU A 195 -52.23 -14.86 0.75
CA GLU A 195 -52.49 -15.19 2.15
C GLU A 195 -52.22 -14.01 3.11
N GLY A 196 -51.66 -12.90 2.60
CA GLY A 196 -51.35 -11.69 3.36
C GLY A 196 -49.98 -11.69 4.03
N GLU A 197 -49.08 -12.61 3.66
CA GLU A 197 -47.71 -12.63 4.20
C GLU A 197 -46.81 -11.63 3.45
N PRO A 198 -45.99 -10.84 4.15
CA PRO A 198 -45.12 -9.86 3.51
C PRO A 198 -44.01 -10.52 2.69
N ILE A 199 -43.75 -9.96 1.51
CA ILE A 199 -42.69 -10.39 0.58
C ILE A 199 -41.55 -9.38 0.68
N TYR A 200 -40.37 -9.81 1.13
CA TYR A 200 -39.19 -8.94 1.31
C TYR A 200 -38.12 -9.08 0.22
N GLY A 201 -38.32 -10.00 -0.72
CA GLY A 201 -37.37 -10.28 -1.78
C GLY A 201 -37.98 -11.06 -2.92
N VAL A 202 -37.38 -10.92 -4.10
CA VAL A 202 -37.79 -11.62 -5.32
C VAL A 202 -36.72 -12.64 -5.70
N GLN A 203 -37.14 -13.76 -6.31
CA GLN A 203 -36.19 -14.76 -6.77
C GLN A 203 -35.31 -14.18 -7.88
N HIS A 204 -33.99 -14.25 -7.70
CA HIS A 204 -33.05 -13.81 -8.71
C HIS A 204 -33.18 -14.72 -9.96
N PRO A 205 -33.43 -14.19 -11.18
CA PRO A 205 -33.71 -15.03 -12.35
C PRO A 205 -32.52 -15.86 -12.85
N GLY A 206 -31.29 -15.39 -12.61
CA GLY A 206 -30.05 -16.02 -13.05
C GLY A 206 -29.32 -16.90 -12.02
N ARG A 207 -29.79 -17.02 -10.77
CA ARG A 207 -29.08 -17.79 -9.72
C ARG A 207 -29.98 -18.12 -8.52
N LEU A 208 -29.57 -19.07 -7.68
CA LEU A 208 -30.25 -19.42 -6.43
C LEU A 208 -29.96 -18.37 -5.33
N ALA A 209 -30.55 -17.18 -5.50
CA ALA A 209 -30.43 -16.05 -4.59
C ALA A 209 -31.72 -15.22 -4.61
N LYS A 210 -31.84 -14.27 -3.68
CA LYS A 210 -32.88 -13.25 -3.69
C LYS A 210 -32.31 -11.90 -4.09
N LEU A 211 -33.05 -11.13 -4.87
CA LEU A 211 -32.85 -9.69 -4.98
C LEU A 211 -33.75 -9.00 -3.96
N VAL A 212 -33.18 -8.07 -3.22
CA VAL A 212 -33.86 -7.36 -2.13
C VAL A 212 -33.65 -5.86 -2.25
N ILE A 213 -34.53 -5.09 -1.63
CA ILE A 213 -34.38 -3.64 -1.47
C ILE A 213 -34.09 -3.34 0.00
N TRP A 214 -33.10 -2.48 0.26
CA TRP A 214 -32.78 -2.05 1.62
C TRP A 214 -33.95 -1.31 2.27
N GLY A 215 -34.30 -1.67 3.51
CA GLY A 215 -35.46 -1.10 4.20
C GLY A 215 -35.34 0.39 4.50
N GLN A 216 -34.11 0.93 4.54
CA GLN A 216 -33.85 2.36 4.78
C GLN A 216 -33.40 3.12 3.52
N THR A 217 -33.66 2.59 2.31
CA THR A 217 -33.39 3.35 1.08
C THR A 217 -34.14 4.69 1.11
N GLU A 218 -33.48 5.76 0.65
CA GLU A 218 -34.08 7.10 0.60
C GLU A 218 -35.20 7.19 -0.45
N ASN A 219 -35.16 6.33 -1.48
CA ASN A 219 -36.03 6.42 -2.65
C ASN A 219 -36.71 5.07 -2.96
N PRO A 220 -37.61 4.57 -2.09
CA PRO A 220 -38.14 3.20 -2.19
C PRO A 220 -38.92 2.92 -3.47
N GLU A 221 -39.69 3.89 -3.97
CA GLU A 221 -40.46 3.70 -5.22
C GLU A 221 -39.56 3.62 -6.45
N ILE A 222 -38.52 4.48 -6.52
CA ILE A 222 -37.55 4.44 -7.62
C ILE A 222 -36.71 3.16 -7.53
N ALA A 223 -36.36 2.71 -6.33
CA ALA A 223 -35.69 1.42 -6.13
C ALA A 223 -36.54 0.24 -6.61
N ARG A 224 -37.87 0.28 -6.46
CA ARG A 224 -38.78 -0.72 -7.02
C ARG A 224 -38.81 -0.68 -8.55
N GLU A 225 -38.90 0.50 -9.15
CA GLU A 225 -38.84 0.65 -10.61
C GLU A 225 -37.52 0.09 -11.18
N VAL A 226 -36.40 0.37 -10.51
CA VAL A 226 -35.09 -0.17 -10.90
C VAL A 226 -35.05 -1.69 -10.69
N LEU A 227 -35.63 -2.22 -9.60
CA LEU A 227 -35.71 -3.67 -9.39
C LEU A 227 -36.48 -4.35 -10.52
N ASP A 228 -37.63 -3.80 -10.91
CA ASP A 228 -38.43 -4.33 -12.02
C ASP A 228 -37.65 -4.30 -13.34
N PHE A 229 -36.97 -3.18 -13.63
CA PHE A 229 -36.07 -3.07 -14.78
C PHE A 229 -34.98 -4.16 -14.76
N LEU A 230 -34.34 -4.41 -13.62
CA LEU A 230 -33.32 -5.47 -13.49
C LEU A 230 -33.92 -6.85 -13.78
N LEU A 231 -35.09 -7.16 -13.21
CA LEU A 231 -35.75 -8.46 -13.41
C LEU A 231 -36.11 -8.76 -14.87
N GLU A 232 -36.37 -7.73 -15.66
CA GLU A 232 -36.62 -7.83 -17.10
C GLU A 232 -35.35 -8.14 -17.90
N HIS A 233 -34.19 -7.65 -17.45
CA HIS A 233 -32.93 -7.72 -18.19
C HIS A 233 -31.96 -8.81 -17.69
N ILE A 234 -32.17 -9.35 -16.48
CA ILE A 234 -31.34 -10.44 -15.95
C ILE A 234 -31.59 -11.72 -16.78
N PRO A 235 -30.54 -12.39 -17.28
CA PRO A 235 -30.68 -13.63 -18.01
C PRO A 235 -31.26 -14.72 -17.11
N ARG A 236 -32.29 -15.41 -17.62
CA ARG A 236 -32.97 -16.48 -16.89
C ARG A 236 -32.22 -17.79 -17.05
N VAL A 237 -32.07 -18.51 -15.95
CA VAL A 237 -31.51 -19.86 -15.94
C VAL A 237 -32.51 -20.84 -15.35
N ASP A 238 -32.32 -22.13 -15.65
CA ASP A 238 -33.10 -23.21 -15.03
C ASP A 238 -32.68 -23.39 -13.56
N LEU A 239 -33.44 -22.75 -12.66
CA LEU A 239 -33.17 -22.76 -11.23
C LEU A 239 -33.34 -24.15 -10.60
N ASP A 240 -34.22 -24.98 -11.14
CA ASP A 240 -34.45 -26.33 -10.62
C ASP A 240 -33.24 -27.22 -10.89
N LYS A 241 -32.71 -27.14 -12.11
CA LYS A 241 -31.46 -27.81 -12.47
C LYS A 241 -30.28 -27.33 -11.61
N LEU A 242 -30.19 -26.04 -11.32
CA LEU A 242 -29.15 -25.51 -10.42
C LEU A 242 -29.29 -26.09 -9.00
N ARG A 243 -30.53 -26.21 -8.49
CA ARG A 243 -30.79 -26.75 -7.16
C ARG A 243 -30.40 -28.22 -7.07
N GLU A 244 -30.68 -29.00 -8.12
CA GLU A 244 -30.24 -30.39 -8.22
C GLU A 244 -28.71 -30.50 -8.18
N LEU A 245 -27.99 -29.69 -8.96
CA LEU A 245 -26.52 -29.71 -8.99
C LEU A 245 -25.91 -29.35 -7.63
N GLN A 246 -26.44 -28.33 -6.96
CA GLN A 246 -25.98 -27.95 -5.62
C GLN A 246 -26.26 -29.05 -4.59
N SER A 247 -27.41 -29.72 -4.68
CA SER A 247 -27.76 -30.84 -3.80
C SER A 247 -26.84 -32.06 -4.00
N GLN A 248 -26.41 -32.33 -5.24
CA GLN A 248 -25.50 -33.42 -5.56
C GLN A 248 -24.07 -33.15 -5.06
N GLN A 249 -23.61 -31.90 -5.12
CA GLN A 249 -22.30 -31.49 -4.61
C GLN A 249 -22.21 -31.53 -3.08
N ASN A 250 -23.33 -31.31 -2.39
CA ASN A 250 -23.42 -31.39 -0.93
C ASN A 250 -23.59 -32.82 -0.39
N LEU A 251 -23.56 -33.86 -1.24
CA LEU A 251 -23.50 -35.23 -0.76
C LEU A 251 -22.15 -35.46 -0.09
N PRO A 252 -22.11 -35.86 1.20
CA PRO A 252 -20.86 -36.18 1.87
C PRO A 252 -20.15 -37.29 1.08
N ILE A 253 -18.89 -37.06 0.72
CA ILE A 253 -17.99 -38.09 0.21
C ILE A 253 -17.77 -39.08 1.36
N PHE A 254 -18.71 -39.99 1.56
CA PHE A 254 -18.51 -41.17 2.39
C PHE A 254 -17.72 -42.18 1.56
N GLY A 255 -16.47 -42.39 1.97
CA GLY A 255 -15.68 -43.57 1.62
C GLY A 255 -14.41 -43.25 0.84
N PHE A 256 -13.29 -43.19 1.55
CA PHE A 256 -12.21 -44.18 1.49
C PHE A 256 -11.51 -44.26 2.84
#